data_AF-A0A956NIC0-F1
#
_entry.id   AF-A0A956NIC0-F1
#
_cell.length_a   1.000
_cell.length_b   1.000
_cell.length_c   1.000
_cell.angle_alpha   90.00
_cell.angle_beta   90.00
_cell.angle_gamma   90.00
#
_symmetry.space_group_name_H-M   'P 1'
#
loop_
_entity.id
_entity.type
_entity.pdbx_description
1 polymer ?
#
loop_
_entity_poly.entity_id
_entity_poly.type
_entity_poly.pdbx_seq_one_letter_code
_entity_poly.pdbx_strand_id
1 'polypeptide(L)' 'MQLESSFHKLAERIRDAGSVLLTTHAGPDGDGLGSVVALSRALTREGKRSRILLPDRPADRYAFLDPEQQ' A
#
# COMPACT_ATOMS: atom_id res chain seq x y z
N MET A 1 22.44 -10.93 4.53
CA MET A 1 21.99 -11.26 5.91
C MET A 1 21.18 -10.14 6.57
N GLN A 2 21.60 -8.87 6.50
CA GLN A 2 20.88 -7.76 7.17
C GLN A 2 19.52 -7.42 6.53
N LEU A 3 19.38 -7.51 5.20
CA LEU A 3 18.12 -7.27 4.49
C LEU A 3 17.03 -8.29 4.87
N GLU A 4 17.38 -9.57 4.89
CA GLU A 4 16.48 -10.67 5.27
C GLU A 4 15.89 -10.48 6.67
N SER A 5 16.72 -10.04 7.63
CA SER A 5 16.26 -9.73 8.99
C SER A 5 15.26 -8.57 9.02
N SER A 6 15.46 -7.54 8.19
CA SER A 6 14.57 -6.39 8.11
C SER A 6 13.20 -6.75 7.54
N PHE A 7 13.16 -7.54 6.46
CA PHE A 7 11.89 -8.00 5.89
C PHE A 7 11.12 -8.92 6.83
N HIS A 8 11.82 -9.81 7.56
CA HIS A 8 11.19 -10.65 8.56
C HIS A 8 10.49 -9.83 9.66
N LYS A 9 11.19 -8.84 10.22
CA LYS A 9 10.64 -7.93 11.24
C LYS A 9 9.47 -7.11 10.72
N LEU A 10 9.52 -6.65 9.47
CA LEU A 10 8.41 -5.93 8.84
C LEU A 10 7.20 -6.84 8.68
N ALA A 11 7.41 -8.08 8.21
CA ALA A 11 6.34 -9.04 8.04
C ALA A 11 5.66 -9.41 9.36
N GLU A 12 6.43 -9.53 10.46
CA GLU A 12 5.87 -9.70 11.81
C GLU A 12 4.98 -8.51 12.21
N ARG A 13 5.49 -7.28 12.06
CA ARG A 13 4.71 -6.08 12.39
C ARG A 13 3.42 -5.98 11.58
N ILE A 14 3.47 -6.36 10.30
CA ILE A 14 2.29 -6.39 9.44
C ILE A 14 1.30 -7.48 9.90
N ARG A 15 1.80 -8.68 10.25
CA ARG A 15 0.97 -9.77 10.78
C ARG A 15 0.27 -9.40 12.08
N ASP A 16 0.94 -8.69 12.97
CA ASP A 16 0.38 -8.27 14.26
C ASP A 16 -0.57 -7.06 14.13
N ALA A 17 -0.45 -6.28 13.05
CA ALA A 17 -1.33 -5.15 12.80
C ALA A 17 -2.74 -5.59 12.38
N GLY A 18 -3.76 -5.08 13.08
CA GLY A 18 -5.18 -5.23 12.70
C GLY A 18 -5.67 -4.19 11.69
N SER A 19 -4.91 -3.12 11.48
CA SER A 19 -5.18 -2.12 10.43
C SER A 19 -3.88 -1.44 9.98
N VAL A 20 -3.76 -1.17 8.68
CA VAL A 20 -2.57 -0.56 8.07
C VAL A 20 -2.97 0.64 7.21
N LEU A 21 -2.32 1.79 7.44
CA LEU A 21 -2.40 2.95 6.56
C LEU A 21 -1.26 2.87 5.54
N LEU A 22 -1.59 3.00 4.26
CA LEU A 22 -0.64 3.03 3.16
C LEU A 22 -0.64 4.44 2.55
N THR A 23 0.56 4.91 2.20
CA THR A 23 0.78 6.22 1.59
C THR A 23 2.01 6.15 0.67
N THR A 24 2.23 7.20 -0.11
CA THR A 24 3.42 7.36 -0.96
C THR A 24 3.79 8.85 -1.02
N HIS A 25 4.81 9.20 -1.81
CA HIS A 25 5.31 10.56 -1.95
C HIS A 25 4.29 11.52 -2.61
N ALA A 26 4.54 12.83 -2.45
CA ALA A 26 3.81 13.89 -3.14
C ALA A 26 3.96 13.78 -4.67
N GLY A 27 2.91 14.16 -5.41
CA GLY A 27 2.82 13.94 -6.85
C GLY A 27 3.04 12.46 -7.22
N PRO A 28 2.21 11.54 -6.70
CA PRO A 28 2.46 10.11 -6.80
C PRO A 28 2.46 9.65 -8.26
N ASP A 29 3.44 8.84 -8.61
CA ASP A 29 3.56 8.25 -9.94
C ASP A 29 2.95 6.84 -10.00
N GLY A 30 3.08 6.18 -11.15
CA GLY A 30 2.53 4.84 -11.35
C GLY A 30 3.12 3.79 -10.42
N ASP A 31 4.38 3.94 -10.00
CA ASP A 31 5.04 3.01 -9.08
C ASP A 31 4.52 3.18 -7.65
N GLY A 32 4.46 4.43 -7.18
CA GLY A 32 3.89 4.75 -5.87
C GLY A 32 2.43 4.32 -5.73
N LEU A 33 1.60 4.63 -6.72
CA LEU A 33 0.18 4.24 -6.74
C LEU A 33 0.02 2.73 -6.86
N GLY A 34 0.73 2.09 -7.79
CA GLY A 34 0.69 0.64 -7.98
C GLY A 34 1.11 -0.11 -6.73
N SER A 35 2.17 0.34 -6.06
CA SER A 35 2.67 -0.26 -4.82
C SER A 35 1.64 -0.20 -3.69
N VAL A 36 1.03 0.97 -3.44
CA VAL A 36 0.03 1.08 -2.35
C VAL A 36 -1.25 0.31 -2.68
N VAL A 37 -1.67 0.27 -3.95
CA VAL A 37 -2.86 -0.49 -4.38
C VAL A 37 -2.61 -1.99 -4.27
N ALA A 38 -1.48 -2.48 -4.76
CA ALA A 38 -1.11 -3.89 -4.69
C ALA A 38 -0.99 -4.37 -3.24
N LEU A 39 -0.30 -3.61 -2.39
CA LEU A 39 -0.16 -3.95 -0.98
C LEU A 39 -1.49 -3.87 -0.24
N SER A 40 -2.33 -2.86 -0.52
CA SER A 40 -3.68 -2.77 0.04
C SER A 40 -4.49 -4.03 -0.25
N ARG A 41 -4.49 -4.50 -1.51
CA ARG A 41 -5.17 -5.74 -1.92
C ARG A 41 -4.61 -6.97 -1.22
N ALA A 42 -3.29 -7.08 -1.09
CA ALA A 42 -2.65 -8.19 -0.39
C ALA A 42 -3.09 -8.22 1.09
N LEU A 43 -3.05 -7.07 1.78
CA LEU A 43 -3.46 -6.96 3.17
C LEU A 43 -4.94 -7.30 3.36
N THR A 44 -5.82 -6.85 2.45
CA THR A 44 -7.25 -7.19 2.48
C THR A 44 -7.47 -8.69 2.30
N ARG A 45 -6.73 -9.35 1.40
CA ARG A 45 -6.79 -10.81 1.20
C ARG A 45 -6.32 -11.59 2.44
N GLU A 46 -5.39 -11.03 3.20
CA GLU A 46 -4.94 -11.56 4.50
C GLU A 46 -5.89 -11.21 5.67
N GLY A 47 -7.09 -10.68 5.39
CA GLY A 47 -8.10 -10.36 6.40
C GLY A 47 -7.82 -9.09 7.21
N LYS A 48 -6.88 -8.25 6.77
CA LYS A 48 -6.51 -6.99 7.45
C LYS A 48 -7.28 -5.81 6.90
N ARG A 49 -7.57 -4.83 7.76
CA ARG A 49 -8.09 -3.54 7.30
C ARG A 49 -6.95 -2.72 6.70
N SER A 50 -7.13 -2.21 5.48
CA SER A 50 -6.16 -1.32 4.83
C SER A 50 -6.85 -0.02 4.42
N ARG A 51 -6.12 1.09 4.47
CA ARG A 51 -6.57 2.38 3.96
C ARG A 51 -5.44 3.04 3.19
N ILE A 52 -5.73 3.53 1.99
CA ILE A 52 -4.80 4.35 1.22
C ILE A 52 -5.11 5.82 1.52
N LEU A 53 -4.08 6.58 1.90
CA LEU A 53 -4.16 8.03 2.06
C LEU A 53 -3.01 8.67 1.29
N LEU A 54 -3.36 9.44 0.27
CA LEU A 54 -2.39 10.11 -0.59
C LEU A 54 -2.29 11.59 -0.21
N PRO A 55 -1.07 12.17 -0.20
CA PRO A 55 -0.89 13.59 0.06
C PRO A 55 -1.51 14.47 -1.04
N ASP A 56 -1.49 13.97 -2.29
CA ASP A 56 -2.03 14.67 -3.46
C ASP A 56 -2.99 13.78 -4.25
N ARG A 57 -3.87 14.41 -5.04
CA ARG A 57 -4.74 13.71 -5.99
C ARG A 57 -3.88 13.07 -7.10
N PRO A 58 -4.09 11.78 -7.42
CA PRO A 58 -3.46 11.14 -8.57
C PRO A 58 -3.79 11.85 -9.88
N ALA A 59 -2.84 11.87 -10.82
CA ALA A 59 -3.12 12.34 -12.18
C ALA A 59 -4.18 11.44 -12.86
N ASP A 60 -5.08 12.00 -13.66
CA ASP A 60 -6.21 11.28 -14.26
C ASP A 60 -5.78 10.07 -15.12
N ARG A 61 -4.57 10.11 -15.70
CA ARG A 61 -4.00 8.96 -16.42
C ARG A 61 -3.83 7.71 -15.57
N TYR A 62 -3.84 7.83 -14.24
CA TYR A 62 -3.77 6.73 -13.27
C TYR A 62 -5.13 6.41 -12.64
N ALA A 63 -6.24 7.00 -13.12
CA ALA A 63 -7.59 6.71 -12.59
C ALA A 63 -7.92 5.21 -12.62
N PHE A 64 -7.37 4.47 -13.59
CA PHE A 64 -7.52 3.01 -13.66
C PHE A 64 -6.92 2.25 -12.47
N LEU A 65 -6.07 2.86 -11.64
CA LEU A 65 -5.52 2.26 -10.42
C LEU A 65 -6.41 2.50 -9.20
N ASP A 66 -7.42 3.35 -9.29
CA ASP A 66 -8.31 3.67 -8.17
C ASP A 66 -9.10 2.40 -7.76
N PRO A 67 -8.88 1.85 -6.54
CA PRO A 67 -9.58 0.66 -6.09
C PRO A 67 -11.08 0.86 -5.94
N GLU A 68 -11.57 2.10 -5.82
CA GLU A 68 -13.01 2.38 -5.73
C GLU A 68 -13.69 2.43 -7.11
N GLN A 69 -12.92 2.43 -8.19
CA GLN A 69 -13.42 2.44 -9.58
C GLN A 69 -13.35 1.06 -10.27
N GLN A 70 -12.98 0.00 -9.53
CA GLN A 70 -12.88 -1.39 -10.02
C GLN A 70 -13.85 -2.31 -9.28
#